data_AF-A0A7C5I6U1-F1
#
_entry.id   AF-A0A7C5I6U1-F1
#
_cell.length_a   1.000
_cell.length_b   1.000
_cell.length_c   1.000
_cell.angle_alpha   90.00
_cell.angle_beta   90.00
_cell.angle_gamma   90.00
#
_symmetry.space_group_name_H-M   'P 1'
#
loop_
_entity.id
_entity.type
_entity.pdbx_description
1 polymer ?
#
loop_
_entity_poly.entity_id
_entity_poly.type
_entity_poly.pdbx_seq_one_letter_code
_entity_poly.pdbx_strand_id
1 'polypeptide(L)'
;MRNFRMQLARRLIFAVLLVSALGLAQRGPIPQQLVFTPDRPSGIYNLGDKVGWTVTPGPAPVTYAYKWTVRLNNAVVLKEGKLDLSKGSDRIEITGEQPGMLYVAVEPYAELIPSASGPETAANTPAGPGRGAAPRFVGGNTGRNNGLYAVGAAVAPEKIGLSVPRPADFDEFWEAKLAAQAKIPINPVLTPVETDVPGVELNMFELDALGSKVHGYVAKPAKEGKFPGLIQLQYAGVYALNPRAVAQRAAEGWLVINVDAHDKLPSDPSGNVPRNYQTIGNTDREKSYFLNMYLRDSRALDYLLTRSDWDGKTVVLIGGSMGGQQSLALAGLRPEKIAAVLVCVPSGADTNGDLHGRKAGYPNWPPDNPDAMRTALYF
;
A
#
# COMPACT_ATOMS: atom_id res chain seq x y z
N MET A 1 68.44 32.98 -14.51
CA MET A 1 68.14 32.25 -15.76
C MET A 1 66.80 31.56 -15.55
N ARG A 2 65.66 32.25 -15.58
CA ARG A 2 64.88 32.69 -16.75
C ARG A 2 64.74 31.62 -17.85
N ASN A 3 63.48 31.28 -18.11
CA ASN A 3 62.91 30.69 -19.33
C ASN A 3 62.91 29.16 -19.44
N PHE A 4 61.84 28.51 -18.98
CA PHE A 4 60.87 27.84 -19.86
C PHE A 4 59.72 27.27 -19.02
N ARG A 5 58.49 27.69 -19.30
CA ARG A 5 57.17 27.07 -18.97
C ARG A 5 56.16 28.13 -18.55
N MET A 6 55.81 28.96 -19.52
CA MET A 6 54.48 29.56 -19.60
C MET A 6 53.97 29.17 -20.99
N GLN A 7 52.77 28.55 -21.03
CA GLN A 7 51.98 28.08 -22.18
C GLN A 7 51.72 26.58 -22.18
N LEU A 8 50.79 26.13 -21.32
CA LEU A 8 49.72 25.22 -21.74
C LEU A 8 48.54 25.24 -20.76
N ALA A 9 48.18 26.43 -20.27
CA ALA A 9 46.90 26.67 -19.60
C ALA A 9 45.82 26.88 -20.68
N ARG A 10 45.39 25.80 -21.32
CA ARG A 10 44.16 25.67 -22.13
C ARG A 10 44.19 24.31 -22.82
N ARG A 11 43.57 23.30 -22.22
CA ARG A 11 42.85 22.21 -22.90
C ARG A 11 42.37 21.16 -21.88
N LEU A 12 41.07 20.85 -22.00
CA LEU A 12 40.36 19.69 -21.46
C LEU A 12 40.18 19.59 -19.93
N ILE A 13 39.12 20.23 -19.44
CA ILE A 13 38.24 19.60 -18.44
C ILE A 13 36.81 19.71 -18.98
N PHE A 14 36.48 18.82 -19.91
CA PHE A 14 35.10 18.42 -20.19
C PHE A 14 34.97 17.00 -19.63
N ALA A 15 34.77 16.91 -18.31
CA ALA A 15 34.43 15.66 -17.65
C ALA A 15 32.92 15.64 -17.43
N VAL A 16 32.23 15.26 -18.51
CA VAL A 16 31.06 14.39 -18.55
C VAL A 16 30.24 14.31 -17.24
N LEU A 17 29.21 15.15 -17.16
CA LEU A 17 28.01 14.89 -16.35
C LEU A 17 27.29 13.67 -16.95
N LEU A 18 27.68 12.46 -16.54
CA LEU A 18 26.88 11.27 -16.78
C LEU A 18 25.81 11.22 -15.69
N VAL A 19 24.70 11.90 -15.95
CA VAL A 19 23.45 11.68 -15.24
C VAL A 19 23.08 10.22 -15.44
N SER A 20 23.24 9.40 -14.41
CA SER A 20 22.67 8.07 -14.33
C SER A 20 21.15 8.19 -14.18
N ALA A 21 20.50 8.56 -15.29
CA ALA A 21 19.10 8.27 -15.51
C ALA A 21 18.99 6.74 -15.60
N LEU A 22 18.73 6.09 -14.46
CA LEU A 22 18.08 4.80 -14.44
C LEU A 22 16.70 5.00 -15.09
N GLY A 23 16.67 4.91 -16.41
CA GLY A 23 15.45 4.87 -17.18
C GLY A 23 14.63 3.70 -16.68
N LEU A 24 13.61 3.97 -15.88
CA LEU A 24 12.44 3.11 -15.78
C LEU A 24 11.85 3.09 -17.18
N ALA A 25 12.31 2.17 -18.03
CA ALA A 25 11.67 1.88 -19.30
C ALA A 25 10.20 1.61 -18.97
N GLN A 26 9.32 2.52 -19.40
CA GLN A 26 7.90 2.41 -19.19
C GLN A 26 7.47 1.10 -19.84
N ARG A 27 7.09 0.11 -19.03
CA ARG A 27 6.66 -1.19 -19.56
C ARG A 27 5.50 -0.94 -20.50
N GLY A 28 5.62 -1.38 -21.75
CA GLY A 28 4.52 -1.33 -22.72
C GLY A 28 3.26 -2.01 -22.18
N PRO A 29 2.08 -1.72 -22.75
CA PRO A 29 0.82 -2.25 -22.26
C PRO A 29 0.84 -3.79 -22.28
N ILE A 30 0.35 -4.40 -21.18
CA ILE A 30 0.23 -5.85 -21.07
C ILE A 30 -0.89 -6.31 -22.03
N PRO A 31 -0.62 -7.22 -22.99
CA PRO A 31 -1.61 -7.59 -23.98
C PRO A 31 -2.82 -8.27 -23.34
N GLN A 32 -4.02 -7.87 -23.76
CA GLN A 32 -5.28 -8.45 -23.27
C GLN A 32 -5.83 -9.43 -24.32
N GLN A 33 -5.68 -10.72 -24.06
CA GLN A 33 -6.23 -11.81 -24.87
C GLN A 33 -7.69 -12.13 -24.53
N LEU A 34 -8.15 -11.79 -23.32
CA LEU A 34 -9.51 -12.03 -22.85
C LEU A 34 -10.14 -10.72 -22.37
N VAL A 35 -11.45 -10.61 -22.57
CA VAL A 35 -12.31 -9.56 -22.02
C VAL A 35 -13.39 -10.21 -21.17
N PHE A 36 -13.70 -9.61 -20.03
CA PHE A 36 -14.70 -10.11 -19.08
C PHE A 36 -15.79 -9.05 -18.89
N THR A 37 -17.02 -9.40 -19.20
CA THR A 37 -18.19 -8.54 -18.99
C THR A 37 -19.01 -9.09 -17.83
N PRO A 38 -19.09 -8.41 -16.67
CA PRO A 38 -19.90 -8.87 -15.55
C PRO A 38 -21.39 -8.72 -15.89
N ASP A 39 -22.22 -9.65 -15.40
CA ASP A 39 -23.69 -9.57 -15.57
C ASP A 39 -24.27 -8.31 -14.89
N ARG A 40 -23.61 -7.80 -13.84
CA ARG A 40 -23.91 -6.51 -13.19
C ARG A 40 -22.69 -5.59 -13.19
N PRO A 41 -22.77 -4.38 -13.79
CA PRO A 41 -21.68 -3.42 -13.79
C PRO A 41 -21.21 -2.98 -12.41
N SER A 42 -22.09 -2.98 -11.40
CA SER A 42 -21.73 -2.64 -10.02
C SER A 42 -20.81 -3.68 -9.36
N GLY A 43 -20.81 -4.92 -9.85
CA GLY A 43 -20.15 -6.05 -9.19
C GLY A 43 -20.77 -6.44 -7.84
N ILE A 44 -21.92 -5.88 -7.45
CA ILE A 44 -22.58 -6.13 -6.17
C ILE A 44 -23.86 -6.94 -6.39
N TYR A 45 -24.00 -8.02 -5.61
CA TYR A 45 -25.09 -8.99 -5.70
C TYR A 45 -25.71 -9.25 -4.32
N ASN A 46 -26.97 -9.68 -4.31
CA ASN A 46 -27.66 -10.16 -3.12
C ASN A 46 -27.40 -11.65 -2.91
N LEU A 47 -27.79 -12.17 -1.73
CA LEU A 47 -27.78 -13.61 -1.48
C LEU A 47 -28.74 -14.33 -2.42
N GLY A 48 -28.30 -15.47 -2.95
CA GLY A 48 -29.05 -16.29 -3.90
C GLY A 48 -29.03 -15.79 -5.35
N ASP A 49 -28.49 -14.60 -5.62
CA ASP A 49 -28.31 -14.12 -7.00
C ASP A 49 -27.32 -15.00 -7.76
N LYS A 50 -27.57 -15.18 -9.07
CA LYS A 50 -26.53 -15.67 -9.99
C LYS A 50 -25.51 -14.56 -10.24
N VAL A 51 -24.24 -14.88 -9.99
CA VAL A 51 -23.08 -14.05 -10.27
C VAL A 51 -22.38 -14.63 -11.49
N GLY A 52 -22.14 -13.83 -12.52
CA GLY A 52 -21.51 -14.31 -13.73
C GLY A 52 -20.74 -13.27 -14.51
N TRP A 53 -19.85 -13.79 -15.36
CA TRP A 53 -19.08 -13.04 -16.34
C TRP A 53 -19.17 -13.73 -17.70
N THR A 54 -19.47 -12.96 -18.73
CA THR A 54 -19.29 -13.39 -20.12
C THR A 54 -17.84 -13.13 -20.51
N VAL A 55 -17.15 -14.17 -20.97
CA VAL A 55 -15.75 -14.12 -21.40
C VAL A 55 -15.71 -14.17 -22.92
N THR A 56 -15.01 -13.22 -23.53
CA THR A 56 -14.80 -13.16 -24.99
C THR A 56 -13.33 -12.99 -25.30
N PRO A 57 -12.89 -13.31 -26.54
CA PRO A 57 -11.59 -12.88 -27.03
C PRO A 57 -11.41 -11.37 -26.88
N GLY A 58 -10.20 -10.96 -26.52
CA GLY A 58 -9.79 -9.58 -26.39
C GLY A 58 -9.08 -9.04 -27.64
N PRO A 59 -8.50 -7.83 -27.54
CA PRO A 59 -7.78 -7.21 -28.65
C PRO A 59 -6.56 -7.99 -29.14
N ALA A 60 -5.91 -8.75 -28.25
CA ALA A 60 -4.81 -9.66 -28.62
C ALA A 60 -5.36 -11.06 -28.95
N PRO A 61 -4.75 -11.79 -29.91
CA PRO A 61 -5.15 -13.16 -30.21
C PRO A 61 -5.08 -14.07 -28.98
N VAL A 62 -6.07 -14.96 -28.84
CA VAL A 62 -6.07 -16.00 -27.82
C VAL A 62 -5.07 -17.09 -28.22
N THR A 63 -3.97 -17.19 -27.50
CA THR A 63 -2.89 -18.14 -27.77
C THR A 63 -2.83 -19.29 -26.76
N TYR A 64 -3.61 -19.23 -25.69
CA TYR A 64 -3.58 -20.21 -24.59
C TYR A 64 -4.95 -20.80 -24.28
N ALA A 65 -4.95 -22.03 -23.77
CA ALA A 65 -6.08 -22.62 -23.10
C ALA A 65 -6.09 -22.19 -21.64
N TYR A 66 -7.26 -21.82 -21.13
CA TYR A 66 -7.43 -21.26 -19.80
C TYR A 66 -8.29 -22.15 -18.92
N LYS A 67 -7.89 -22.29 -17.66
CA LYS A 67 -8.71 -22.82 -16.58
C LYS A 67 -9.11 -21.69 -15.65
N TRP A 68 -10.22 -21.83 -14.96
CA TRP A 68 -10.67 -20.85 -13.99
C TRP A 68 -11.05 -21.50 -12.66
N THR A 69 -10.85 -20.76 -11.58
CA THR A 69 -11.19 -21.14 -10.21
C THR A 69 -11.92 -19.97 -9.57
N VAL A 70 -13.16 -20.20 -9.15
CA VAL A 70 -13.94 -19.28 -8.31
C VAL A 70 -13.65 -19.59 -6.85
N ARG A 71 -13.24 -18.58 -6.09
CA ARG A 71 -12.97 -18.66 -4.66
C ARG A 71 -13.81 -17.68 -3.88
N LEU A 72 -14.32 -18.10 -2.73
CA LEU A 72 -14.85 -17.20 -1.71
C LEU A 72 -13.71 -16.61 -0.90
N ASN A 73 -13.75 -15.29 -0.72
CA ASN A 73 -12.79 -14.49 0.04
C ASN A 73 -11.33 -14.81 -0.34
N ASN A 74 -11.10 -15.16 -1.62
CA ASN A 74 -9.82 -15.61 -2.16
C ASN A 74 -9.15 -16.76 -1.39
N ALA A 75 -9.92 -17.58 -0.67
CA ALA A 75 -9.42 -18.67 0.15
C ALA A 75 -10.11 -20.00 -0.17
N VAL A 76 -11.44 -20.05 -0.07
CA VAL A 76 -12.20 -21.29 -0.25
C VAL A 76 -12.55 -21.48 -1.72
N VAL A 77 -12.06 -22.54 -2.35
CA VAL A 77 -12.45 -22.91 -3.73
C VAL A 77 -13.92 -23.34 -3.72
N LEU A 78 -14.74 -22.69 -4.54
CA LEU A 78 -16.16 -23.01 -4.68
C LEU A 78 -16.47 -23.75 -5.99
N LYS A 79 -15.80 -23.39 -7.08
CA LYS A 79 -16.08 -23.94 -8.41
C LYS A 79 -14.86 -23.81 -9.32
N GLU A 80 -14.67 -24.78 -10.19
CA GLU A 80 -13.59 -24.78 -11.18
C GLU A 80 -14.11 -25.18 -12.56
N GLY A 81 -13.36 -24.78 -13.59
CA GLY A 81 -13.67 -25.16 -14.96
C GLY A 81 -12.58 -24.75 -15.94
N LYS A 82 -12.89 -24.91 -17.23
CA LYS A 82 -12.05 -24.50 -18.35
C LYS A 82 -12.86 -23.59 -19.26
N LEU A 83 -12.20 -22.65 -19.92
CA LEU A 83 -12.83 -21.83 -20.94
C LEU A 83 -12.86 -22.58 -22.28
N ASP A 84 -14.01 -22.59 -22.92
CA ASP A 84 -14.19 -22.99 -24.32
C ASP A 84 -14.68 -21.81 -25.16
N LEU A 85 -13.75 -21.15 -25.83
CA LEU A 85 -14.03 -20.00 -26.70
C LEU A 85 -14.27 -20.39 -28.16
N SER A 86 -14.48 -21.68 -28.47
CA SER A 86 -14.69 -22.16 -29.86
C SER A 86 -15.89 -21.51 -30.56
N LYS A 87 -16.88 -21.06 -29.78
CA LYS A 87 -18.07 -20.31 -30.26
C LYS A 87 -17.96 -18.79 -30.11
N GLY A 88 -16.76 -18.27 -29.83
CA GLY A 88 -16.49 -16.84 -29.67
C GLY A 88 -16.78 -16.26 -28.29
N SER A 89 -17.39 -17.03 -27.38
CA SER A 89 -17.60 -16.64 -25.98
C SER A 89 -17.81 -17.86 -25.09
N ASP A 90 -17.58 -17.68 -23.79
CA ASP A 90 -17.92 -18.65 -22.75
C ASP A 90 -18.40 -17.93 -21.47
N ARG A 91 -18.90 -18.66 -20.48
CA ARG A 91 -19.41 -18.09 -19.23
C ARG A 91 -18.75 -18.72 -18.00
N ILE A 92 -18.44 -17.86 -17.03
CA ILE A 92 -18.12 -18.25 -15.66
C ILE A 92 -19.28 -17.80 -14.79
N GLU A 93 -19.92 -18.73 -14.08
CA GLU A 93 -21.07 -18.42 -13.23
C GLU A 93 -21.12 -19.24 -11.93
N ILE A 94 -21.67 -18.63 -10.88
CA ILE A 94 -21.89 -19.22 -9.56
C ILE A 94 -23.09 -18.57 -8.87
N THR A 95 -23.74 -19.26 -7.93
CA THR A 95 -24.76 -18.65 -7.05
C THR A 95 -24.09 -18.03 -5.83
N GLY A 96 -24.46 -16.79 -5.49
CA GLY A 96 -23.99 -16.10 -4.28
C GLY A 96 -24.67 -16.62 -3.02
N GLU A 97 -24.28 -17.80 -2.53
CA GLU A 97 -24.96 -18.47 -1.42
C GLU A 97 -24.66 -17.87 -0.04
N GLN A 98 -23.55 -17.15 0.11
CA GLN A 98 -23.14 -16.56 1.39
C GLN A 98 -22.46 -15.19 1.20
N PRO A 99 -22.47 -14.32 2.23
CA PRO A 99 -21.79 -13.03 2.16
C PRO A 99 -20.28 -13.19 1.95
N GLY A 100 -19.70 -12.36 1.08
CA GLY A 100 -18.26 -12.36 0.86
C GLY A 100 -17.85 -11.84 -0.51
N MET A 101 -16.54 -11.92 -0.76
CA MET A 101 -15.92 -11.51 -2.01
C MET A 101 -15.65 -12.74 -2.87
N LEU A 102 -16.30 -12.83 -4.02
CA LEU A 102 -15.96 -13.82 -5.03
C LEU A 102 -14.73 -13.34 -5.80
N TYR A 103 -13.71 -14.18 -5.86
CA TYR A 103 -12.49 -13.97 -6.64
C TYR A 103 -12.38 -15.08 -7.68
N VAL A 104 -12.30 -14.71 -8.96
CA VAL A 104 -12.12 -15.64 -10.07
C VAL A 104 -10.71 -15.49 -10.60
N ALA A 105 -9.89 -16.53 -10.43
CA ALA A 105 -8.60 -16.63 -11.11
C ALA A 105 -8.80 -17.31 -12.45
N VAL A 106 -8.24 -16.76 -13.53
CA VAL A 106 -8.22 -17.39 -14.86
C VAL A 106 -6.78 -17.54 -15.31
N GLU A 107 -6.32 -18.79 -15.37
CA GLU A 107 -4.91 -19.16 -15.53
C GLU A 107 -4.70 -19.91 -16.84
N PRO A 108 -3.67 -19.54 -17.63
CA PRO A 108 -3.28 -20.33 -18.78
C PRO A 108 -2.66 -21.64 -18.32
N TYR A 109 -2.99 -22.76 -18.99
CA TYR A 109 -2.42 -24.08 -18.67
C TYR A 109 -1.81 -24.78 -19.89
N ALA A 110 -2.11 -24.36 -21.11
CA ALA A 110 -1.53 -24.91 -22.34
C ALA A 110 -1.50 -23.86 -23.46
N GLU A 111 -0.61 -24.03 -24.43
CA GLU A 111 -0.60 -23.24 -25.66
C GLU A 111 -1.57 -23.86 -26.67
N LEU A 112 -2.40 -23.02 -27.31
CA LEU A 112 -3.29 -23.43 -28.41
C LEU A 112 -2.59 -23.37 -29.76
N ILE A 113 -1.65 -22.43 -29.89
CA ILE A 113 -0.78 -22.29 -31.04
C ILE A 113 0.63 -22.54 -30.52
N PRO A 114 1.29 -23.66 -30.87
CA PRO A 114 2.68 -23.88 -30.51
C PRO A 114 3.51 -22.70 -31.01
N SER A 115 4.27 -22.07 -30.13
CA SER A 115 5.24 -21.07 -30.58
C SER A 115 6.15 -21.66 -31.67
N ALA A 116 6.49 -20.87 -32.71
CA ALA A 116 7.42 -21.30 -33.77
C ALA A 116 8.85 -21.56 -33.26
N SER A 117 9.10 -21.45 -31.96
CA SER A 117 10.26 -22.02 -31.29
C SER A 117 9.95 -23.45 -30.85
N GLY A 118 10.37 -24.42 -31.67
CA GLY A 118 10.28 -25.86 -31.42
C GLY A 118 11.05 -26.35 -30.17
N PRO A 119 11.12 -27.67 -29.95
CA PRO A 119 11.29 -28.28 -28.64
C PRO A 119 12.69 -28.11 -28.04
N GLU A 120 12.74 -28.16 -26.70
CA GLU A 120 13.88 -28.49 -25.84
C GLU A 120 15.29 -28.29 -26.41
N THR A 121 15.82 -27.08 -26.32
CA THR A 121 17.26 -26.83 -26.06
C THR A 121 17.43 -25.43 -25.48
N ALA A 122 16.82 -25.14 -24.33
CA ALA A 122 17.34 -24.07 -23.48
C ALA A 122 18.57 -24.60 -22.76
N ALA A 123 19.65 -24.81 -23.52
CA ALA A 123 20.97 -24.99 -22.97
C ALA A 123 21.26 -23.83 -22.01
N ASN A 124 21.75 -24.18 -20.83
CA ASN A 124 22.30 -23.31 -19.80
C ASN A 124 23.09 -22.14 -20.41
N THR A 125 22.41 -21.03 -20.63
CA THR A 125 23.06 -19.73 -20.78
C THR A 125 22.82 -19.04 -19.44
N PRO A 126 23.85 -18.77 -18.62
CA PRO A 126 23.64 -18.10 -17.35
C PRO A 126 23.05 -16.72 -17.66
N ALA A 127 21.79 -16.51 -17.27
CA ALA A 127 21.24 -15.18 -17.24
C ALA A 127 22.14 -14.34 -16.29
N GLY A 128 22.57 -13.16 -16.74
CA GLY A 128 23.24 -12.21 -15.86
C GLY A 128 22.41 -11.98 -14.59
N PRO A 129 23.04 -11.71 -13.44
CA PRO A 129 22.35 -11.64 -12.16
C PRO A 129 21.18 -10.64 -12.23
N GLY A 130 19.95 -11.14 -12.07
CA GLY A 130 18.73 -10.32 -11.98
C GLY A 130 17.73 -10.42 -13.15
N ARG A 131 17.99 -11.17 -14.23
CA ARG A 131 16.96 -11.48 -15.25
C ARG A 131 16.45 -12.91 -15.06
N GLY A 132 15.28 -13.06 -14.45
CA GLY A 132 14.56 -14.34 -14.43
C GLY A 132 14.24 -14.83 -15.84
N ALA A 133 13.98 -16.13 -15.99
CA ALA A 133 13.55 -16.72 -17.25
C ALA A 133 12.34 -15.96 -17.83
N ALA A 134 12.26 -15.86 -19.15
CA ALA A 134 11.12 -15.24 -19.80
C ALA A 134 9.82 -15.95 -19.37
N PRO A 135 8.75 -15.21 -19.03
CA PRO A 135 7.51 -15.82 -18.58
C PRO A 135 6.93 -16.68 -19.72
N ARG A 136 6.60 -17.94 -19.41
CA ARG A 136 6.02 -18.91 -20.34
C ARG A 136 4.72 -18.39 -20.99
N PHE A 137 3.94 -17.61 -20.25
CA PHE A 137 2.69 -17.03 -20.71
C PHE A 137 2.78 -15.50 -20.65
N VAL A 138 2.07 -14.82 -21.55
CA VAL A 138 2.09 -13.35 -21.70
C VAL A 138 0.66 -12.81 -21.68
N GLY A 139 0.49 -11.59 -21.19
CA GLY A 139 -0.80 -10.91 -21.08
C GLY A 139 -1.40 -10.97 -19.69
N GLY A 140 -2.71 -10.71 -19.59
CA GLY A 140 -3.45 -10.72 -18.32
C GLY A 140 -3.80 -9.32 -17.80
N ASN A 141 -4.79 -9.23 -16.91
CA ASN A 141 -5.27 -7.95 -16.35
C ASN A 141 -4.73 -7.65 -14.93
N THR A 142 -3.85 -8.50 -14.39
CA THR A 142 -3.38 -8.38 -12.99
C THR A 142 -2.17 -7.46 -12.82
N GLY A 143 -1.79 -6.71 -13.85
CA GLY A 143 -0.54 -5.91 -13.87
C GLY A 143 0.74 -6.75 -13.97
N ARG A 144 0.60 -8.09 -14.02
CA ARG A 144 1.68 -9.04 -14.27
C ARG A 144 1.56 -9.56 -15.69
N ASN A 145 2.67 -9.53 -16.43
CA ASN A 145 2.72 -10.03 -17.80
C ASN A 145 2.98 -11.55 -17.80
N ASN A 146 2.03 -12.31 -17.28
CA ASN A 146 2.14 -13.76 -17.06
C ASN A 146 0.91 -14.55 -17.52
N GLY A 147 0.02 -13.92 -18.30
CA GLY A 147 -1.22 -14.51 -18.81
C GLY A 147 -2.35 -14.62 -17.79
N LEU A 148 -2.15 -14.22 -16.53
CA LEU A 148 -3.16 -14.33 -15.47
C LEU A 148 -4.23 -13.22 -15.59
N TYR A 149 -5.49 -13.62 -15.55
CA TYR A 149 -6.61 -12.71 -15.34
C TYR A 149 -7.25 -12.94 -13.98
N ALA A 150 -7.83 -11.88 -13.44
CA ALA A 150 -8.68 -11.92 -12.27
C ALA A 150 -9.91 -11.04 -12.48
N VAL A 151 -11.07 -11.54 -12.05
CA VAL A 151 -12.30 -10.75 -11.88
C VAL A 151 -12.91 -11.07 -10.53
N GLY A 152 -13.82 -10.23 -10.06
CA GLY A 152 -14.46 -10.45 -8.77
C GLY A 152 -15.79 -9.73 -8.63
N ALA A 153 -16.54 -10.13 -7.61
CA ALA A 153 -17.84 -9.59 -7.25
C ALA A 153 -18.03 -9.66 -5.73
N ALA A 154 -18.82 -8.75 -5.19
CA ALA A 154 -19.26 -8.78 -3.80
C ALA A 154 -20.66 -9.39 -3.72
N VAL A 155 -20.84 -10.37 -2.83
CA VAL A 155 -22.14 -10.94 -2.48
C VAL A 155 -22.50 -10.43 -1.09
N ALA A 156 -23.60 -9.67 -1.00
CA ALA A 156 -24.11 -9.06 0.21
C ALA A 156 -23.00 -8.45 1.10
N PRO A 157 -22.19 -7.49 0.59
CA PRO A 157 -21.03 -6.97 1.30
C PRO A 157 -21.35 -6.40 2.70
N GLU A 158 -22.53 -5.78 2.85
CA GLU A 158 -23.04 -5.26 4.14
C GLU A 158 -23.30 -6.34 5.20
N LYS A 159 -23.31 -7.62 4.80
CA LYS A 159 -23.48 -8.77 5.70
C LYS A 159 -22.17 -9.48 6.00
N ILE A 160 -21.03 -8.98 5.52
CA ILE A 160 -19.71 -9.51 5.87
C ILE A 160 -19.40 -9.11 7.31
N GLY A 161 -19.39 -10.08 8.21
CA GLY A 161 -19.06 -9.88 9.62
C GLY A 161 -17.56 -9.99 9.92
N LEU A 162 -17.21 -9.72 11.17
CA LEU A 162 -15.87 -9.97 11.71
C LEU A 162 -15.50 -11.46 11.60
N SER A 163 -14.22 -11.77 11.39
CA SER A 163 -13.72 -13.15 11.50
C SER A 163 -13.62 -13.61 12.94
N VAL A 164 -13.19 -12.71 13.83
CA VAL A 164 -12.96 -12.95 15.26
C VAL A 164 -13.49 -11.76 16.05
N PRO A 165 -14.09 -11.97 17.24
CA PRO A 165 -14.48 -10.86 18.12
C PRO A 165 -13.26 -10.07 18.59
N ARG A 166 -13.48 -8.77 18.83
CA ARG A 166 -12.48 -7.88 19.44
C ARG A 166 -12.08 -8.40 20.84
N PRO A 167 -10.79 -8.29 21.25
CA PRO A 167 -10.36 -8.64 22.61
C PRO A 167 -11.14 -7.86 23.68
N ALA A 168 -11.41 -8.51 24.82
CA ALA A 168 -12.21 -7.93 25.89
C ALA A 168 -11.54 -6.71 26.56
N ASP A 169 -10.21 -6.73 26.65
CA ASP A 169 -9.37 -5.68 27.24
C ASP A 169 -8.77 -4.74 26.17
N PHE A 170 -9.30 -4.73 24.94
CA PHE A 170 -8.79 -3.88 23.86
C PHE A 170 -8.81 -2.38 24.23
N ASP A 171 -9.93 -1.90 24.77
CA ASP A 171 -10.08 -0.49 25.17
C ASP A 171 -9.14 -0.16 26.33
N GLU A 172 -9.13 -0.99 27.38
CA GLU A 172 -8.25 -0.79 28.53
C GLU A 172 -6.78 -0.73 28.12
N PHE A 173 -6.35 -1.62 27.21
CA PHE A 173 -5.01 -1.62 26.67
C PHE A 173 -4.68 -0.28 26.01
N TRP A 174 -5.48 0.16 25.03
CA TRP A 174 -5.17 1.37 24.27
C TRP A 174 -5.31 2.65 25.09
N GLU A 175 -6.31 2.75 25.96
CA GLU A 175 -6.46 3.87 26.90
C GLU A 175 -5.24 3.99 27.81
N ALA A 176 -4.72 2.87 28.34
CA ALA A 176 -3.51 2.88 29.14
C ALA A 176 -2.28 3.36 28.34
N LYS A 177 -2.15 2.99 27.06
CA LYS A 177 -1.05 3.47 26.19
C LYS A 177 -1.16 4.95 25.89
N LEU A 178 -2.35 5.45 25.57
CA LEU A 178 -2.61 6.86 25.32
C LEU A 178 -2.40 7.70 26.59
N ALA A 179 -2.83 7.21 27.74
CA ALA A 179 -2.58 7.87 29.03
C ALA A 179 -1.09 7.89 29.41
N ALA A 180 -0.33 6.85 29.08
CA ALA A 180 1.12 6.84 29.25
C ALA A 180 1.80 7.82 28.28
N GLN A 181 1.36 7.87 27.02
CA GLN A 181 1.83 8.83 26.01
C GLN A 181 1.59 10.27 26.46
N ALA A 182 0.41 10.59 27.00
CA ALA A 182 0.06 11.94 27.44
C ALA A 182 1.01 12.50 28.54
N LYS A 183 1.71 11.64 29.28
CA LYS A 183 2.69 12.04 30.30
C LYS A 183 4.05 12.44 29.71
N ILE A 184 4.32 12.06 28.46
CA ILE A 184 5.57 12.42 27.77
C ILE A 184 5.40 13.83 27.18
N PRO A 185 6.28 14.81 27.52
CA PRO A 185 6.26 16.12 26.88
C PRO A 185 6.48 16.00 25.37
N ILE A 186 5.84 16.85 24.55
CA ILE A 186 5.94 16.75 23.09
C ILE A 186 7.32 17.19 22.57
N ASN A 187 7.93 18.21 23.20
CA ASN A 187 9.25 18.77 22.86
C ASN A 187 9.51 18.93 21.34
N PRO A 188 8.72 19.75 20.63
CA PRO A 188 8.83 19.86 19.19
C PRO A 188 10.14 20.57 18.78
N VAL A 189 10.93 19.91 17.93
CA VAL A 189 12.10 20.48 17.26
C VAL A 189 11.76 20.65 15.78
N LEU A 190 11.95 21.87 15.25
CA LEU A 190 11.68 22.19 13.84
C LEU A 190 12.96 22.60 13.13
N THR A 191 13.20 22.01 11.96
CA THR A 191 14.32 22.34 11.08
C THR A 191 13.77 22.81 9.74
N PRO A 192 14.03 24.06 9.32
CA PRO A 192 13.59 24.58 8.02
C PRO A 192 14.06 23.73 6.84
N VAL A 193 13.20 23.60 5.83
CA VAL A 193 13.50 22.89 4.59
C VAL A 193 13.11 23.78 3.41
N GLU A 194 14.04 23.97 2.49
CA GLU A 194 13.79 24.70 1.25
C GLU A 194 12.76 23.97 0.37
N THR A 195 11.88 24.74 -0.25
CA THR A 195 10.89 24.23 -1.19
C THR A 195 10.78 25.16 -2.39
N ASP A 196 10.59 24.58 -3.57
CA ASP A 196 10.32 25.32 -4.80
C ASP A 196 8.82 25.54 -5.04
N VAL A 197 7.97 25.11 -4.10
CA VAL A 197 6.53 25.38 -4.11
C VAL A 197 6.29 26.79 -3.57
N PRO A 198 5.77 27.74 -4.38
CA PRO A 198 5.62 29.12 -3.94
C PRO A 198 4.65 29.28 -2.77
N GLY A 199 4.97 30.20 -1.86
CA GLY A 199 4.05 30.62 -0.79
C GLY A 199 3.85 29.58 0.31
N VAL A 200 4.84 28.74 0.59
CA VAL A 200 4.79 27.67 1.60
C VAL A 200 5.97 27.78 2.56
N GLU A 201 5.69 27.59 3.84
CA GLU A 201 6.71 27.29 4.85
C GLU A 201 6.74 25.78 5.08
N LEU A 202 7.93 25.17 5.03
CA LEU A 202 8.14 23.73 5.22
C LEU A 202 9.25 23.50 6.24
N ASN A 203 9.02 22.59 7.18
CA ASN A 203 10.01 22.16 8.15
C ASN A 203 10.00 20.64 8.27
N MET A 204 11.14 20.04 8.59
CA MET A 204 11.16 18.74 9.27
C MET A 204 10.82 18.95 10.74
N PHE A 205 10.14 17.98 11.34
CA PHE A 205 9.92 17.96 12.78
C PHE A 205 10.49 16.69 13.42
N GLU A 206 10.84 16.82 14.70
CA GLU A 206 11.06 15.73 15.64
C GLU A 206 10.23 16.00 16.90
N LEU A 207 9.52 14.98 17.40
CA LEU A 207 8.73 15.02 18.63
C LEU A 207 9.12 13.86 19.54
N ASP A 208 9.04 14.07 20.85
CA ASP A 208 9.14 13.00 21.84
C ASP A 208 7.85 12.16 21.88
N ALA A 209 7.98 10.84 21.89
CA ALA A 209 6.89 9.89 22.03
C ALA A 209 7.25 8.78 23.03
N LEU A 210 6.24 8.07 23.50
CA LEU A 210 6.40 6.92 24.37
C LEU A 210 7.19 5.84 23.64
N GLY A 211 8.42 5.59 24.11
CA GLY A 211 9.28 4.53 23.59
C GLY A 211 9.86 4.76 22.19
N SER A 212 9.68 5.96 21.60
CA SER A 212 10.22 6.31 20.27
C SER A 212 10.29 7.84 20.08
N LYS A 213 10.76 8.31 18.92
CA LYS A 213 10.48 9.67 18.44
C LYS A 213 9.42 9.65 17.34
N VAL A 214 8.85 10.81 17.03
CA VAL A 214 8.05 11.02 15.83
C VAL A 214 8.82 11.95 14.91
N HIS A 215 8.94 11.56 13.65
CA HIS A 215 9.59 12.36 12.63
C HIS A 215 8.63 12.63 11.47
N GLY A 216 8.90 13.69 10.72
CA GLY A 216 8.05 14.02 9.59
C GLY A 216 8.30 15.40 9.00
N TYR A 217 7.41 15.80 8.11
CA TYR A 217 7.35 17.16 7.57
C TYR A 217 6.11 17.89 8.08
N VAL A 218 6.26 19.16 8.44
CA VAL A 218 5.15 20.08 8.67
C VAL A 218 5.20 21.21 7.66
N ALA A 219 4.07 21.50 7.01
CA ALA A 219 3.97 22.58 6.03
C ALA A 219 2.69 23.40 6.21
N LYS A 220 2.76 24.69 5.89
CA LYS A 220 1.61 25.61 5.90
C LYS A 220 1.76 26.70 4.84
N PRO A 221 0.68 27.38 4.43
CA PRO A 221 0.78 28.63 3.69
C PRO A 221 1.70 29.65 4.39
N ALA A 222 2.57 30.29 3.62
CA ALA A 222 3.47 31.36 4.08
C ALA A 222 2.71 32.70 4.24
N LYS A 223 1.65 32.66 5.04
CA LYS A 223 0.83 33.81 5.43
C LYS A 223 0.32 33.62 6.85
N GLU A 224 0.02 34.71 7.51
CA GLU A 224 -0.68 34.67 8.78
C GLU A 224 -2.08 34.07 8.60
N GLY A 225 -2.53 33.31 9.59
CA GLY A 225 -3.84 32.70 9.59
C GLY A 225 -3.88 31.38 10.35
N LYS A 226 -5.09 30.82 10.39
CA LYS A 226 -5.35 29.48 10.91
C LYS A 226 -5.85 28.60 9.78
N PHE A 227 -5.38 27.35 9.75
CA PHE A 227 -5.62 26.45 8.64
C PHE A 227 -6.26 25.14 9.13
N PRO A 228 -7.10 24.51 8.30
CA PRO A 228 -7.54 23.16 8.57
C PRO A 228 -6.34 22.21 8.57
N GLY A 229 -6.32 21.27 9.52
CA GLY A 229 -5.26 20.29 9.68
C GLY A 229 -5.43 19.10 8.75
N LEU A 230 -4.33 18.65 8.13
CA LEU A 230 -4.25 17.45 7.31
C LEU A 230 -3.11 16.56 7.82
N ILE A 231 -3.41 15.39 8.35
CA ILE A 231 -2.41 14.39 8.73
C ILE A 231 -2.31 13.36 7.61
N GLN A 232 -1.11 13.22 7.05
CA GLN A 232 -0.82 12.26 5.99
C GLN A 232 0.05 11.12 6.52
N LEU A 233 -0.47 9.89 6.42
CA LEU A 233 0.13 8.66 6.94
C LEU A 233 0.57 7.73 5.78
N GLN A 234 1.55 6.86 6.04
CA GLN A 234 2.42 6.28 5.01
C GLN A 234 2.08 4.85 4.62
N TYR A 235 2.18 4.51 3.34
CA TYR A 235 2.02 3.13 2.88
C TYR A 235 3.18 2.23 3.32
N ALA A 236 3.02 0.91 3.20
CA ALA A 236 4.02 -0.05 3.63
C ALA A 236 5.30 0.08 2.80
N GLY A 237 6.43 0.15 3.49
CA GLY A 237 7.76 0.23 2.88
C GLY A 237 8.67 1.13 3.70
N VAL A 238 9.96 1.10 3.38
CA VAL A 238 10.97 1.98 3.96
C VAL A 238 11.49 2.87 2.85
N TYR A 239 11.26 4.18 2.97
CA TYR A 239 11.56 5.16 1.94
C TYR A 239 11.64 6.57 2.52
N ALA A 240 12.24 7.49 1.76
CA ALA A 240 12.25 8.92 2.09
C ALA A 240 10.89 9.52 1.72
N LEU A 241 10.34 10.34 2.61
CA LEU A 241 9.09 11.05 2.37
C LEU A 241 9.28 12.13 1.30
N ASN A 242 8.21 12.51 0.61
CA ASN A 242 8.27 13.49 -0.47
C ASN A 242 7.92 14.90 0.04
N PRO A 243 8.91 15.76 0.37
CA PRO A 243 8.64 17.11 0.91
C PRO A 243 7.87 18.00 -0.05
N ARG A 244 8.08 17.86 -1.37
CA ARG A 244 7.37 18.67 -2.37
C ARG A 244 5.87 18.37 -2.36
N ALA A 245 5.48 17.10 -2.25
CA ALA A 245 4.07 16.71 -2.19
C ALA A 245 3.38 17.29 -0.93
N VAL A 246 4.09 17.35 0.20
CA VAL A 246 3.61 17.97 1.43
C VAL A 246 3.43 19.48 1.23
N ALA A 247 4.42 20.15 0.63
CA ALA A 247 4.34 21.57 0.32
C ALA A 247 3.19 21.91 -0.66
N GLN A 248 2.93 21.07 -1.66
CA GLN A 248 1.80 21.24 -2.57
C GLN A 248 0.45 21.23 -1.84
N ARG A 249 0.26 20.33 -0.87
CA ARG A 249 -0.95 20.34 -0.01
C ARG A 249 -1.03 21.60 0.84
N ALA A 250 0.07 22.10 1.35
CA ALA A 250 0.08 23.36 2.08
C ALA A 250 -0.31 24.55 1.17
N ALA A 251 0.16 24.59 -0.08
CA ALA A 251 -0.23 25.62 -1.04
C ALA A 251 -1.75 25.61 -1.36
N GLU A 252 -2.42 24.47 -1.23
CA GLU A 252 -3.89 24.34 -1.33
C GLU A 252 -4.64 24.91 -0.10
N GLY A 253 -3.93 25.33 0.96
CA GLY A 253 -4.50 25.97 2.14
C GLY A 253 -4.50 25.13 3.42
N TRP A 254 -3.80 24.00 3.45
CA TRP A 254 -3.76 23.08 4.60
C TRP A 254 -2.57 23.34 5.53
N LEU A 255 -2.77 23.12 6.84
CA LEU A 255 -1.67 22.83 7.76
C LEU A 255 -1.41 21.33 7.74
N VAL A 256 -0.33 20.92 7.10
CA VAL A 256 -0.04 19.51 6.80
C VAL A 256 0.96 18.97 7.81
N ILE A 257 0.67 17.81 8.39
CA ILE A 257 1.58 16.99 9.20
C ILE A 257 1.77 15.67 8.47
N ASN A 258 2.93 15.46 7.88
CA ASN A 258 3.27 14.22 7.21
C ASN A 258 4.21 13.39 8.09
N VAL A 259 3.75 12.21 8.53
CA VAL A 259 4.42 11.42 9.57
C VAL A 259 5.28 10.33 8.92
N ASP A 260 6.47 10.09 9.44
CA ASP A 260 7.28 8.91 9.13
C ASP A 260 6.83 7.72 10.00
N ALA A 261 6.62 6.56 9.37
CA ALA A 261 6.08 5.38 10.06
C ALA A 261 7.09 4.67 10.97
N HIS A 262 8.40 4.95 10.85
CA HIS A 262 9.46 4.07 11.35
C HIS A 262 10.35 4.66 12.44
N ASP A 263 10.08 5.88 12.90
CA ASP A 263 11.00 6.58 13.80
C ASP A 263 12.38 6.83 13.14
N LYS A 264 12.36 7.44 11.94
CA LYS A 264 13.57 7.87 11.24
C LYS A 264 13.41 9.26 10.66
N LEU A 265 14.53 9.90 10.34
CA LEU A 265 14.51 11.16 9.58
C LEU A 265 13.69 11.00 8.29
N PRO A 266 12.79 11.96 7.98
CA PRO A 266 11.87 11.82 6.85
C PRO A 266 12.61 11.85 5.50
N SER A 267 13.82 12.42 5.45
CA SER A 267 14.69 12.45 4.27
C SER A 267 15.53 11.19 4.10
N ASP A 268 15.67 10.35 5.13
CA ASP A 268 16.48 9.13 5.07
C ASP A 268 15.69 8.00 4.39
N PRO A 269 16.16 7.45 3.25
CA PRO A 269 15.47 6.38 2.54
C PRO A 269 15.54 5.02 3.23
N SER A 270 16.45 4.82 4.19
CA SER A 270 16.66 3.55 4.89
C SER A 270 16.34 3.66 6.38
N GLY A 271 16.92 4.63 7.08
CA GLY A 271 16.83 4.74 8.54
C GLY A 271 17.33 3.50 9.29
N ASN A 272 18.05 2.61 8.61
CA ASN A 272 18.43 1.27 9.09
C ASN A 272 17.23 0.40 9.52
N VAL A 273 16.04 0.67 8.99
CA VAL A 273 14.83 -0.09 9.28
C VAL A 273 14.91 -1.45 8.58
N PRO A 274 14.75 -2.58 9.30
CA PRO A 274 14.82 -3.90 8.68
C PRO A 274 13.65 -4.12 7.72
N ARG A 275 13.89 -4.87 6.63
CA ARG A 275 12.87 -5.12 5.59
C ARG A 275 11.62 -5.85 6.10
N ASN A 276 11.74 -6.58 7.21
CA ASN A 276 10.67 -7.31 7.87
C ASN A 276 10.17 -6.60 9.15
N TYR A 277 10.23 -5.28 9.21
CA TYR A 277 9.82 -4.48 10.38
C TYR A 277 8.44 -4.87 10.93
N GLN A 278 7.50 -5.26 10.06
CA GLN A 278 6.15 -5.67 10.44
C GLN A 278 6.09 -6.94 11.30
N THR A 279 7.20 -7.69 11.37
CA THR A 279 7.32 -8.90 12.21
C THR A 279 7.99 -8.63 13.56
N ILE A 280 8.50 -7.42 13.80
CA ILE A 280 9.14 -7.08 15.07
C ILE A 280 8.11 -7.13 16.19
N GLY A 281 8.39 -7.98 17.19
CA GLY A 281 7.56 -8.13 18.38
C GLY A 281 6.15 -8.65 18.12
N ASN A 282 5.90 -9.29 16.97
CA ASN A 282 4.55 -9.67 16.54
C ASN A 282 3.90 -10.81 17.35
N THR A 283 4.53 -11.33 18.40
CA THR A 283 3.91 -12.27 19.35
C THR A 283 3.60 -11.64 20.70
N ASP A 284 3.84 -10.32 20.85
CA ASP A 284 3.67 -9.59 22.10
C ASP A 284 3.11 -8.18 21.80
N ARG A 285 1.87 -7.92 22.21
CA ARG A 285 1.22 -6.61 22.01
C ARG A 285 2.00 -5.44 22.61
N GLU A 286 2.84 -5.69 23.61
CA GLU A 286 3.69 -4.66 24.25
C GLU A 286 4.96 -4.34 23.46
N LYS A 287 5.31 -5.17 22.46
CA LYS A 287 6.56 -5.05 21.70
C LYS A 287 6.35 -4.95 20.19
N SER A 288 5.11 -5.12 19.73
CA SER A 288 4.73 -5.03 18.32
C SER A 288 5.18 -3.70 17.71
N TYR A 289 5.77 -3.75 16.52
CA TYR A 289 6.08 -2.57 15.72
C TYR A 289 4.88 -1.63 15.58
N PHE A 290 3.68 -2.19 15.37
CA PHE A 290 2.44 -1.45 15.16
C PHE A 290 2.01 -0.63 16.38
N LEU A 291 2.39 -1.04 17.60
CA LEU A 291 2.11 -0.27 18.82
C LEU A 291 2.77 1.11 18.76
N ASN A 292 4.08 1.13 18.52
CA ASN A 292 4.81 2.39 18.48
C ASN A 292 4.42 3.21 17.25
N MET A 293 4.09 2.57 16.11
CA MET A 293 3.59 3.28 14.93
C MET A 293 2.31 4.06 15.24
N TYR A 294 1.29 3.43 15.84
CA TYR A 294 0.04 4.13 16.17
C TYR A 294 0.23 5.17 17.28
N LEU A 295 1.13 4.94 18.23
CA LEU A 295 1.47 5.94 19.24
C LEU A 295 2.16 7.17 18.64
N ARG A 296 2.99 6.99 17.60
CA ARG A 296 3.57 8.09 16.83
C ARG A 296 2.50 8.88 16.08
N ASP A 297 1.55 8.20 15.44
CA ASP A 297 0.42 8.84 14.75
C ASP A 297 -0.42 9.68 15.72
N SER A 298 -0.73 9.13 16.90
CA SER A 298 -1.42 9.86 17.96
C SER A 298 -0.62 11.05 18.48
N ARG A 299 0.71 10.93 18.60
CA ARG A 299 1.55 12.07 19.02
C ARG A 299 1.62 13.17 17.96
N ALA A 300 1.63 12.81 16.69
CA ALA A 300 1.56 13.78 15.60
C ALA A 300 0.24 14.58 15.65
N LEU A 301 -0.87 13.92 15.98
CA LEU A 301 -2.14 14.58 16.27
C LEU A 301 -2.01 15.53 17.48
N ASP A 302 -1.46 15.07 18.62
CA ASP A 302 -1.29 15.94 19.79
C ASP A 302 -0.50 17.21 19.44
N TYR A 303 0.59 17.07 18.67
CA TYR A 303 1.38 18.20 18.20
C TYR A 303 0.56 19.16 17.34
N LEU A 304 -0.19 18.67 16.35
CA LEU A 304 -1.09 19.48 15.53
C LEU A 304 -2.04 20.31 16.39
N LEU A 305 -2.64 19.69 17.42
CA LEU A 305 -3.59 20.35 18.31
C LEU A 305 -2.96 21.43 19.18
N THR A 306 -1.64 21.42 19.41
CA THR A 306 -0.93 22.50 20.13
C THR A 306 -0.62 23.72 19.27
N ARG A 307 -0.75 23.61 17.94
CA ARG A 307 -0.30 24.67 17.04
C ARG A 307 -1.30 25.84 17.00
N SER A 308 -0.79 27.06 17.17
CA SER A 308 -1.59 28.29 17.13
C SER A 308 -2.15 28.62 15.74
N ASP A 309 -1.55 28.06 14.68
CA ASP A 309 -1.97 28.19 13.28
C ASP A 309 -2.92 27.08 12.81
N TRP A 310 -3.39 26.22 13.71
CA TRP A 310 -4.50 25.32 13.45
C TRP A 310 -5.85 26.02 13.68
N ASP A 311 -6.87 25.69 12.87
CA ASP A 311 -8.21 26.29 12.93
C ASP A 311 -9.05 25.92 14.17
N GLY A 312 -8.56 24.99 14.99
CA GLY A 312 -9.21 24.58 16.23
C GLY A 312 -10.36 23.59 16.04
N LYS A 313 -10.65 23.14 14.81
CA LYS A 313 -11.81 22.27 14.54
C LYS A 313 -11.59 21.19 13.47
N THR A 314 -10.79 21.44 12.44
CA THR A 314 -10.69 20.56 11.28
C THR A 314 -9.42 19.74 11.36
N VAL A 315 -9.55 18.42 11.47
CA VAL A 315 -8.45 17.47 11.27
C VAL A 315 -8.92 16.40 10.31
N VAL A 316 -8.22 16.29 9.18
CA VAL A 316 -8.46 15.26 8.16
C VAL A 316 -7.31 14.29 8.15
N LEU A 317 -7.61 12.99 8.17
CA LEU A 317 -6.62 11.92 7.99
C LEU A 317 -6.65 11.43 6.55
N ILE A 318 -5.48 11.29 5.94
CA ILE A 318 -5.32 10.67 4.63
C ILE A 318 -4.24 9.58 4.64
N GLY A 319 -4.50 8.50 3.91
CA GLY A 319 -3.52 7.43 3.77
C GLY A 319 -3.95 6.33 2.80
N GLY A 320 -2.98 5.74 2.12
CA GLY A 320 -3.18 4.59 1.23
C GLY A 320 -2.56 3.32 1.82
N SER A 321 -3.17 2.15 1.63
CA SER A 321 -2.62 0.87 2.10
C SER A 321 -2.36 0.90 3.63
N MET A 322 -1.11 0.73 4.08
CA MET A 322 -0.74 0.88 5.50
C MET A 322 -1.02 2.28 6.07
N GLY A 323 -1.00 3.32 5.23
CA GLY A 323 -1.42 4.66 5.66
C GLY A 323 -2.92 4.70 5.93
N GLY A 324 -3.70 3.89 5.21
CA GLY A 324 -5.12 3.70 5.48
C GLY A 324 -5.37 2.97 6.80
N GLN A 325 -4.57 1.94 7.09
CA GLN A 325 -4.58 1.26 8.39
C GLN A 325 -4.29 2.24 9.55
N GLN A 326 -3.19 3.00 9.45
CA GLN A 326 -2.83 4.03 10.43
C GLN A 326 -3.95 5.07 10.61
N SER A 327 -4.57 5.51 9.50
CA SER A 327 -5.65 6.51 9.55
C SER A 327 -6.90 5.98 10.26
N LEU A 328 -7.29 4.73 9.98
CA LEU A 328 -8.42 4.08 10.65
C LEU A 328 -8.13 3.83 12.13
N ALA A 329 -6.92 3.37 12.46
CA ALA A 329 -6.49 3.17 13.84
C ALA A 329 -6.50 4.50 14.62
N LEU A 330 -5.87 5.56 14.09
CA LEU A 330 -5.86 6.87 14.74
C LEU A 330 -7.28 7.44 14.91
N ALA A 331 -8.14 7.31 13.90
CA ALA A 331 -9.53 7.76 14.02
C ALA A 331 -10.34 6.98 15.06
N GLY A 332 -10.11 5.66 15.18
CA GLY A 332 -10.75 4.83 16.19
C GLY A 332 -10.24 5.10 17.61
N LEU A 333 -8.95 5.42 17.74
CA LEU A 333 -8.30 5.72 19.02
C LEU A 333 -8.56 7.15 19.51
N ARG A 334 -8.80 8.11 18.59
CA ARG A 334 -8.96 9.55 18.90
C ARG A 334 -10.19 10.15 18.20
N PRO A 335 -11.38 9.53 18.32
CA PRO A 335 -12.55 9.86 17.48
C PRO A 335 -13.05 11.30 17.68
N GLU A 336 -12.83 11.89 18.84
CA GLU A 336 -13.32 13.22 19.21
C GLU A 336 -12.60 14.37 18.51
N LYS A 337 -11.47 14.11 17.83
CA LYS A 337 -10.63 15.12 17.17
C LYS A 337 -10.70 15.07 15.65
N ILE A 338 -11.16 13.97 15.07
CA ILE A 338 -11.05 13.71 13.64
C ILE A 338 -12.35 14.12 12.94
N ALA A 339 -12.24 15.08 12.00
CA ALA A 339 -13.37 15.57 11.22
C ALA A 339 -13.69 14.66 10.02
N ALA A 340 -12.66 14.09 9.39
CA ALA A 340 -12.83 13.18 8.26
C ALA A 340 -11.63 12.24 8.09
N VAL A 341 -11.89 11.08 7.48
CA VAL A 341 -10.89 10.06 7.14
C VAL A 341 -11.07 9.68 5.68
N LEU A 342 -10.04 9.89 4.85
CA LEU A 342 -10.05 9.52 3.44
C LEU A 342 -8.94 8.51 3.18
N VAL A 343 -9.34 7.24 3.11
CA VAL A 343 -8.40 6.13 2.94
C VAL A 343 -8.60 5.43 1.60
N CYS A 344 -7.51 5.01 0.99
CA CYS A 344 -7.52 4.26 -0.25
C CYS A 344 -6.92 2.87 -0.01
N VAL A 345 -7.64 1.82 -0.40
CA VAL A 345 -7.21 0.40 -0.30
C VAL A 345 -6.54 0.06 1.04
N PRO A 346 -7.18 0.33 2.20
CA PRO A 346 -6.55 0.19 3.51
C PRO A 346 -6.09 -1.24 3.79
N SER A 347 -4.91 -1.39 4.40
CA SER A 347 -4.44 -2.67 4.96
C SER A 347 -4.92 -2.84 6.41
N GLY A 348 -4.44 -3.87 7.11
CA GLY A 348 -4.72 -4.10 8.52
C GLY A 348 -6.14 -4.65 8.82
N ALA A 349 -6.94 -4.89 7.78
CA ALA A 349 -8.26 -5.48 7.96
C ALA A 349 -8.21 -7.01 7.95
N ASP A 350 -9.12 -7.62 8.70
CA ASP A 350 -9.36 -9.06 8.78
C ASP A 350 -8.07 -9.88 9.04
N THR A 351 -7.30 -9.46 10.04
CA THR A 351 -5.98 -10.04 10.37
C THR A 351 -6.06 -11.54 10.66
N ASN A 352 -7.17 -12.00 11.24
CA ASN A 352 -7.43 -13.43 11.50
C ASN A 352 -8.16 -14.15 10.36
N GLY A 353 -8.39 -13.50 9.22
CA GLY A 353 -9.16 -14.05 8.11
C GLY A 353 -8.69 -15.43 7.65
N ASP A 354 -7.37 -15.66 7.60
CA ASP A 354 -6.78 -16.92 7.11
C ASP A 354 -7.22 -18.13 7.96
N LEU A 355 -7.56 -17.92 9.24
CA LEU A 355 -8.10 -18.96 10.14
C LEU A 355 -9.59 -19.25 9.91
N HIS A 356 -10.28 -18.41 9.14
CA HIS A 356 -11.73 -18.41 8.95
C HIS A 356 -12.13 -18.43 7.46
N GLY A 357 -11.28 -18.99 6.61
CA GLY A 357 -11.57 -19.18 5.19
C GLY A 357 -11.61 -17.87 4.40
N ARG A 358 -10.81 -16.87 4.79
CA ARG A 358 -10.68 -15.59 4.10
C ARG A 358 -9.22 -15.24 3.95
N LYS A 359 -8.78 -14.70 2.81
CA LYS A 359 -7.39 -14.27 2.68
C LYS A 359 -7.17 -12.98 3.48
N ALA A 360 -6.30 -13.02 4.49
CA ALA A 360 -5.93 -11.84 5.27
C ALA A 360 -5.12 -10.83 4.43
N GLY A 361 -5.25 -9.54 4.74
CA GLY A 361 -4.48 -8.47 4.13
C GLY A 361 -3.07 -8.31 4.74
N TYR A 362 -2.28 -7.39 4.17
CA TYR A 362 -1.05 -6.91 4.81
C TYR A 362 -1.36 -6.45 6.25
N PRO A 363 -0.52 -6.75 7.26
CA PRO A 363 0.87 -7.20 7.17
C PRO A 363 1.10 -8.70 6.97
N ASN A 364 0.05 -9.48 6.72
CA ASN A 364 0.12 -10.95 6.60
C ASN A 364 0.65 -11.58 7.89
N TRP A 365 -0.05 -11.36 9.00
CA TRP A 365 0.23 -12.03 10.27
C TRP A 365 0.30 -13.56 10.06
N PRO A 366 1.25 -14.26 10.69
CA PRO A 366 1.48 -15.69 10.46
C PRO A 366 0.35 -16.54 11.08
N PRO A 367 -0.58 -17.12 10.28
CA PRO A 367 -1.75 -17.82 10.82
C PRO A 367 -1.40 -19.14 11.50
N ASP A 368 -0.20 -19.67 11.26
CA ASP A 368 0.36 -20.85 11.92
C ASP A 368 0.93 -20.56 13.32
N ASN A 369 0.99 -19.29 13.74
CA ASN A 369 1.44 -18.87 15.06
C ASN A 369 0.29 -18.30 15.91
N PRO A 370 -0.25 -19.07 16.88
CA PRO A 370 -1.37 -18.64 17.71
C PRO A 370 -1.10 -17.37 18.52
N ASP A 371 0.13 -17.12 18.95
CA ASP A 371 0.48 -15.95 19.75
C ASP A 371 0.48 -14.69 18.88
N ALA A 372 0.94 -14.82 17.64
CA ALA A 372 0.87 -13.75 16.66
C ALA A 372 -0.58 -13.41 16.30
N MET A 373 -1.43 -14.42 16.10
CA MET A 373 -2.85 -14.20 15.78
C MET A 373 -3.67 -13.65 16.95
N ARG A 374 -3.23 -13.86 18.21
CA ARG A 374 -3.81 -13.16 19.37
C ARG A 374 -3.33 -11.71 19.46
N THR A 375 -2.05 -11.48 19.16
CA THR A 375 -1.45 -10.13 19.15
C THR A 375 -2.02 -9.25 18.04
N ALA A 376 -2.28 -9.84 16.87
CA ALA A 376 -2.85 -9.17 15.69
C ALA A 376 -4.22 -8.54 15.94
N LEU A 377 -4.95 -8.95 16.97
CA LEU A 377 -6.27 -8.38 17.28
C LEU A 377 -6.20 -7.00 17.95
N TYR A 378 -5.00 -6.54 18.32
CA TYR A 378 -4.75 -5.21 18.87
C TYR A 378 -4.39 -4.16 17.81
N PHE A 379 -4.09 -4.57 16.57
CA PHE A 379 -3.54 -3.74 15.49
C PHE A 379 -4.15 -4.04 14.13
#